data_AF-A0A1H4FZC3-F1
#
_entry.id   AF-A0A1H4FZC3-F1
#
_cell.length_a   1.000
_cell.length_b   1.000
_cell.length_c   1.000
_cell.angle_alpha   90.00
_cell.angle_beta   90.00
_cell.angle_gamma   90.00
#
_symmetry.space_group_name_H-M   'P 1'
#
loop_
_entity.id
_entity.type
_entity.pdbx_description
1 polymer ?
#
loop_
_entity_poly.entity_id
_entity_poly.type
_entity_poly.pdbx_seq_one_letter_code
_entity_poly.pdbx_strand_id
1 'polypeptide(L)'
;MIGEKQKQLPIPLIKQLLAHADQVGLIEANCVGKNALDFVLSFHIGQWAKQDPTGYFHIVSKDKGFDPLITHLKQLKVSAARHDEFAQIPVFVDLPALPVADKITLLTERLTKHVAPTVQQHVIA
;
A
#
# COMPACT_ATOMS: atom_id res chain seq x y z
N MET A 1 -1.33 8.46 -2.81
CA MET A 1 -2.41 9.44 -2.62
C MET A 1 -1.97 10.74 -3.27
N ILE A 2 -2.90 11.59 -3.72
CA ILE A 2 -2.55 12.91 -4.24
C ILE A 2 -2.95 13.95 -3.20
N GLY A 3 -1.95 14.62 -2.60
CA GLY A 3 -2.20 15.77 -1.75
C GLY A 3 -2.54 17.01 -2.59
N GLU A 4 -3.33 17.92 -2.05
CA GLU A 4 -3.78 19.15 -2.73
C GLU A 4 -2.64 19.99 -3.36
N LYS A 5 -1.44 19.97 -2.76
CA LYS A 5 -0.26 20.67 -3.28
C LYS A 5 0.42 19.95 -4.45
N GLN A 6 0.14 18.67 -4.66
CA GLN A 6 0.73 17.84 -5.71
C GLN A 6 -0.17 17.82 -6.94
N LYS A 7 -0.03 18.85 -7.78
CA LYS A 7 -0.91 19.06 -8.94
C LYS A 7 -0.56 18.22 -10.17
N GLN A 8 0.59 17.55 -10.17
CA GLN A 8 1.10 16.83 -11.33
C GLN A 8 1.79 15.53 -10.90
N LEU A 9 1.61 14.50 -11.71
CA LEU A 9 2.33 13.24 -11.62
C LEU A 9 3.17 13.04 -12.90
N PRO A 10 4.38 12.48 -12.81
CA PRO A 10 5.18 12.18 -13.98
C PRO A 10 4.42 11.25 -14.94
N ILE A 11 4.46 11.55 -16.25
CA ILE A 11 3.80 10.73 -17.28
C ILE A 11 4.20 9.24 -17.20
N PRO A 12 5.49 8.87 -16.97
CA PRO A 12 5.85 7.46 -16.83
C PRO A 12 5.10 6.75 -15.70
N LEU A 13 4.91 7.42 -14.57
CA LEU A 13 4.14 6.89 -13.45
C LEU A 13 2.68 6.70 -13.84
N ILE A 14 2.05 7.71 -14.46
CA ILE A 14 0.66 7.61 -14.91
C ILE A 14 0.47 6.43 -15.87
N LYS A 15 1.39 6.23 -16.82
CA LYS A 15 1.35 5.07 -17.74
C LYS A 15 1.38 3.74 -17.00
N GLN A 16 2.23 3.63 -15.96
CA GLN A 16 2.29 2.42 -15.13
C GLN A 16 1.01 2.21 -14.33
N LEU A 17 0.44 3.27 -13.73
CA LEU A 17 -0.82 3.16 -12.99
C LEU A 17 -1.97 2.70 -13.90
N LEU A 18 -2.07 3.27 -15.12
CA LEU A 18 -3.10 2.89 -16.09
C LEU A 18 -2.95 1.44 -16.57
N ALA A 19 -1.73 0.92 -16.66
CA ALA A 19 -1.48 -0.48 -17.03
C ALA A 19 -1.96 -1.48 -15.96
N HIS A 20 -2.19 -1.01 -14.72
CA HIS A 20 -2.62 -1.81 -13.57
C HIS A 20 -3.86 -1.21 -12.88
N ALA A 21 -4.76 -0.60 -13.66
CA ALA A 21 -5.85 0.22 -13.14
C ALA A 21 -6.87 -0.54 -12.26
N ASP A 22 -6.97 -1.86 -12.41
CA ASP A 22 -7.79 -2.75 -11.58
C ASP A 22 -7.20 -2.99 -10.18
N GLN A 23 -5.90 -2.74 -10.01
CA GLN A 23 -5.13 -2.99 -8.80
C GLN A 23 -4.73 -1.70 -8.06
N VAL A 24 -4.93 -0.54 -8.69
CA VAL A 24 -4.51 0.76 -8.16
C VAL A 24 -5.72 1.68 -7.96
N GLY A 25 -5.91 2.13 -6.72
CA GLY A 25 -6.82 3.23 -6.39
C GLY A 25 -6.08 4.55 -6.24
N LEU A 26 -6.59 5.61 -6.88
CA LEU A 26 -6.12 6.98 -6.66
C LEU A 26 -7.09 7.72 -5.75
N ILE A 27 -6.60 8.15 -4.59
CA ILE A 27 -7.38 8.92 -3.63
C ILE A 27 -6.85 10.36 -3.62
N GLU A 28 -7.71 11.30 -3.99
CA GLU A 28 -7.45 12.73 -3.91
C GLU A 28 -7.79 13.23 -2.51
N ALA A 29 -6.79 13.76 -1.80
CA ALA A 29 -6.97 14.39 -0.51
C ALA A 29 -7.31 15.88 -0.73
N ASN A 30 -8.61 16.18 -0.82
CA ASN A 30 -9.14 17.54 -0.98
C ASN A 30 -9.19 18.32 0.34
N CYS A 31 -8.18 18.15 1.20
CA CYS A 31 -8.10 18.77 2.51
C CYS A 31 -6.73 19.43 2.76
N VAL A 32 -6.77 20.69 3.19
CA VAL A 32 -5.59 21.45 3.63
C VAL A 32 -5.42 21.26 5.13
N GLY A 33 -4.19 21.02 5.58
CA GLY A 33 -3.87 21.09 7.00
C GLY A 33 -2.60 20.34 7.35
N LYS A 34 -2.09 20.58 8.55
CA LYS A 34 -1.04 19.73 9.12
C LYS A 34 -1.60 18.31 9.24
N ASN A 35 -0.89 17.33 8.70
CA ASN A 35 -1.25 15.90 8.73
C ASN A 35 -2.58 15.56 8.02
N ALA A 36 -3.12 16.45 7.16
CA ALA A 36 -4.40 16.22 6.49
C ALA A 36 -4.38 14.93 5.64
N LEU A 37 -3.27 14.69 4.94
CA LEU A 37 -3.06 13.46 4.18
C LEU A 37 -3.09 12.21 5.07
N ASP A 38 -2.41 12.28 6.22
CA ASP A 38 -2.30 11.18 7.17
C ASP A 38 -3.66 10.79 7.74
N PHE A 39 -4.54 11.77 8.00
CA PHE A 39 -5.90 11.52 8.46
C PHE A 39 -6.77 10.87 7.38
N VAL A 40 -6.66 11.31 6.12
CA VAL A 40 -7.39 10.66 5.02
C VAL A 40 -6.88 9.22 4.84
N LEU A 41 -5.57 9.00 4.89
CA LEU A 41 -4.98 7.65 4.83
C LEU A 41 -5.52 6.77 5.96
N SER A 42 -5.48 7.26 7.20
CA SER A 42 -5.93 6.53 8.39
C SER A 42 -7.41 6.17 8.31
N PHE A 43 -8.25 7.08 7.81
CA PHE A 43 -9.67 6.84 7.57
C PHE A 43 -9.90 5.69 6.57
N HIS A 44 -9.20 5.71 5.44
CA HIS A 44 -9.35 4.67 4.42
C HIS A 44 -8.87 3.31 4.91
N ILE A 45 -7.74 3.25 5.62
CA ILE A 45 -7.26 1.99 6.23
C ILE A 45 -8.29 1.45 7.21
N GLY A 46 -8.90 2.30 8.04
CA GLY A 46 -9.97 1.87 8.95
C GLY A 46 -11.19 1.32 8.23
N GLN A 47 -11.62 1.98 7.14
CA GLN A 47 -12.73 1.53 6.32
C GLN A 47 -12.44 0.18 5.65
N TRP A 48 -11.25 0.00 5.09
CA TRP A 48 -10.87 -1.26 4.45
C TRP A 48 -10.61 -2.38 5.45
N ALA A 49 -10.03 -2.10 6.61
CA ALA A 49 -9.90 -3.08 7.68
C ALA A 49 -11.26 -3.57 8.18
N LYS A 50 -12.30 -2.73 8.11
CA LYS A 50 -13.68 -3.15 8.40
C LYS A 50 -14.28 -4.02 7.29
N GLN A 51 -13.95 -3.75 6.03
CA GLN A 51 -14.45 -4.49 4.86
C GLN A 51 -13.72 -5.83 4.68
N ASP A 52 -12.43 -5.86 4.95
CA ASP A 52 -11.56 -7.03 4.93
C ASP A 52 -10.80 -7.14 6.25
N PRO A 53 -11.41 -7.74 7.29
CA PRO A 53 -10.77 -7.94 8.59
C PRO A 53 -9.56 -8.89 8.55
N THR A 54 -9.43 -9.67 7.48
CA THR A 54 -8.32 -10.61 7.28
C THR A 54 -7.18 -10.01 6.47
N GLY A 55 -7.37 -8.81 5.95
CA GLY A 55 -6.42 -8.11 5.10
C GLY A 55 -5.11 -7.79 5.81
N TYR A 56 -4.04 -7.72 5.02
CA TYR A 56 -2.76 -7.19 5.45
C TYR A 56 -2.50 -5.85 4.77
N PHE A 57 -2.38 -4.79 5.58
CA PHE A 57 -2.20 -3.43 5.09
C PHE A 57 -0.72 -3.00 5.17
N HIS A 58 -0.14 -2.62 4.03
CA HIS A 58 1.20 -2.06 3.96
C HIS A 58 1.13 -0.55 3.71
N ILE A 59 1.65 0.24 4.64
CA ILE A 59 1.82 1.69 4.48
C ILE A 59 3.26 1.95 4.03
N VAL A 60 3.46 2.57 2.87
CA VAL A 60 4.79 2.99 2.42
C VAL A 60 4.95 4.48 2.65
N SER A 61 5.65 4.85 3.72
CA SER A 61 5.91 6.24 4.09
C SER A 61 7.12 6.32 5.01
N LYS A 62 7.98 7.32 4.76
CA LYS A 62 9.12 7.66 5.63
C LYS A 62 8.69 8.37 6.92
N ASP A 63 7.41 8.77 7.02
CA ASP A 63 6.90 9.42 8.21
C ASP A 63 6.63 8.41 9.33
N LYS A 64 7.40 8.53 10.42
CA LYS A 64 7.21 7.72 11.64
C LYS A 64 5.94 8.10 12.41
N GLY A 65 5.27 9.19 12.05
CA GLY A 65 3.96 9.57 12.57
C GLY A 65 2.86 8.50 12.36
N PHE A 66 3.08 7.54 11.46
CA PHE A 66 2.19 6.38 11.28
C PHE A 66 2.48 5.21 12.23
N ASP A 67 3.58 5.18 12.97
CA ASP A 67 3.89 4.08 13.91
C ASP A 67 2.81 3.88 15.00
N PRO A 68 2.22 4.97 15.58
CA PRO A 68 1.06 4.84 16.46
C PRO A 68 -0.16 4.22 15.78
N LEU A 69 -0.42 4.54 14.49
CA LEU A 69 -1.52 3.94 13.73
C LEU A 69 -1.31 2.42 13.57
N ILE A 70 -0.09 1.99 13.20
CA ILE A 70 0.25 0.57 13.10
C ILE A 70 0.03 -0.15 14.44
N THR A 71 0.45 0.48 15.54
CA THR A 71 0.27 -0.06 16.89
C THR A 71 -1.22 -0.22 17.21
N HIS A 72 -2.03 0.78 16.91
CA HIS A 72 -3.47 0.75 17.14
C HIS A 72 -4.19 -0.33 16.31
N LEU A 73 -3.86 -0.45 15.02
CA LEU A 73 -4.42 -1.48 14.13
C LEU A 73 -4.13 -2.89 14.66
N LYS A 74 -2.89 -3.15 15.11
CA LYS A 74 -2.51 -4.44 15.70
C LYS A 74 -3.27 -4.76 16.99
N GLN A 75 -3.54 -3.76 17.83
CA GLN A 75 -4.39 -3.94 19.03
C GLN A 75 -5.82 -4.36 18.67
N LEU A 76 -6.33 -3.88 17.53
CA LEU A 76 -7.61 -4.27 16.95
C LEU A 76 -7.54 -5.59 16.17
N LYS A 77 -6.41 -6.31 16.23
CA LYS A 77 -6.12 -7.54 15.47
C LYS A 77 -6.13 -7.36 13.95
N VAL A 78 -5.96 -6.13 13.48
CA VAL A 78 -5.77 -5.83 12.06
C VAL A 78 -4.28 -5.97 11.72
N SER A 79 -3.97 -6.75 10.69
CA SER A 79 -2.59 -6.96 10.26
C SER A 79 -2.10 -5.75 9.46
N ALA A 80 -1.10 -5.04 9.97
CA ALA A 80 -0.54 -3.88 9.29
C ALA A 80 0.95 -3.68 9.57
N ALA A 81 1.66 -3.09 8.61
CA ALA A 81 3.06 -2.69 8.74
C ALA A 81 3.35 -1.39 7.98
N ARG A 82 4.30 -0.60 8.48
CA ARG A 82 4.87 0.56 7.80
C ARG A 82 6.26 0.22 7.26
N HIS A 83 6.55 0.72 6.07
CA HIS A 83 7.84 0.60 5.39
C HIS A 83 8.31 1.98 4.94
N ASP A 84 9.60 2.26 5.02
CA ASP A 84 10.15 3.53 4.51
C ASP A 84 10.14 3.55 2.99
N GLU A 85 10.23 2.37 2.37
CA GLU A 85 10.39 2.18 0.93
C GLU A 85 9.66 0.92 0.46
N PHE A 86 9.15 0.94 -0.77
CA PHE A 86 8.37 -0.17 -1.34
C PHE A 86 9.15 -1.50 -1.37
N ALA A 87 10.46 -1.44 -1.63
CA ALA A 87 11.33 -2.61 -1.68
C ALA A 87 11.47 -3.35 -0.33
N GLN A 88 11.07 -2.72 0.78
CA GLN A 88 11.12 -3.31 2.12
C GLN A 88 9.88 -4.15 2.45
N ILE A 89 8.84 -4.14 1.60
CA ILE A 89 7.67 -4.99 1.81
C ILE A 89 8.14 -6.46 1.75
N PRO A 90 7.80 -7.32 2.73
CA PRO A 90 8.39 -8.66 2.89
C PRO A 90 8.33 -9.56 1.65
N VAL A 91 7.32 -9.38 0.79
CA VAL A 91 7.20 -10.15 -0.46
C VAL A 91 8.39 -9.95 -1.40
N PHE A 92 9.04 -8.79 -1.35
CA PHE A 92 10.20 -8.42 -2.16
C PHE A 92 11.54 -8.66 -1.43
N VAL A 93 11.50 -8.98 -0.14
CA VAL A 93 12.69 -9.28 0.66
C VAL A 93 13.15 -10.72 0.36
N ASP A 94 14.47 -10.94 0.44
CA ASP A 94 15.12 -12.23 0.18
C ASP A 94 14.77 -12.83 -1.19
N LEU A 95 14.70 -11.97 -2.23
CA LEU A 95 14.63 -12.45 -3.60
C LEU A 95 15.96 -13.15 -3.92
N PRO A 96 15.96 -14.46 -4.23
CA PRO A 96 17.17 -15.16 -4.62
C PRO A 96 17.79 -14.49 -5.85
N ALA A 97 19.11 -14.65 -6.01
CA ALA A 97 19.86 -14.16 -7.16
C ALA A 97 19.51 -14.96 -8.43
N LEU A 98 18.26 -14.87 -8.86
CA LEU A 98 17.71 -15.48 -10.06
C LEU A 98 17.70 -14.49 -11.24
N PRO A 99 17.64 -14.99 -12.48
CA PRO A 99 17.24 -14.19 -13.64
C PRO A 99 15.94 -13.42 -13.40
N VAL A 100 15.79 -12.26 -14.05
CA VAL A 100 14.62 -11.37 -13.86
C VAL A 100 13.30 -12.08 -14.14
N ALA A 101 13.24 -12.93 -15.18
CA ALA A 101 12.04 -13.70 -15.51
C ALA A 101 11.59 -14.60 -14.36
N ASP A 102 12.53 -15.31 -13.74
CA ASP A 102 12.25 -16.23 -12.63
C ASP A 102 11.85 -15.46 -11.36
N LYS A 103 12.40 -14.25 -11.15
CA LYS A 103 11.95 -13.36 -10.07
C LYS A 103 10.51 -12.91 -10.27
N ILE A 104 10.10 -12.57 -11.49
CA ILE A 104 8.72 -12.17 -11.81
C ILE A 104 7.77 -13.34 -11.53
N THR A 105 8.13 -14.55 -11.96
CA THR A 105 7.34 -15.77 -11.68
C THR A 105 7.22 -16.01 -10.18
N LEU A 106 8.33 -15.99 -9.44
CA LEU A 106 8.33 -16.18 -7.99
C LEU A 106 7.49 -15.13 -7.25
N LEU A 107 7.57 -13.87 -7.66
CA LEU A 107 6.76 -12.80 -7.07
C LEU A 107 5.28 -12.98 -7.38
N THR A 108 4.94 -13.40 -8.61
CA THR A 108 3.56 -13.69 -9.00
C THR A 108 2.98 -14.81 -8.13
N GLU A 109 3.75 -15.89 -7.92
CA GLU A 109 3.37 -16.98 -7.02
C GLU A 109 3.19 -16.52 -5.56
N ARG A 110 4.13 -15.72 -5.03
CA ARG A 110 4.03 -15.19 -3.66
C ARG A 110 2.79 -14.30 -3.49
N LEU A 111 2.51 -13.43 -4.45
CA LEU A 111 1.36 -12.53 -4.41
C LEU A 111 0.05 -13.31 -4.52
N THR A 112 -0.06 -14.24 -5.48
CA THR A 112 -1.27 -15.06 -5.68
C THR A 112 -1.55 -16.04 -4.54
N LYS A 113 -0.51 -16.58 -3.88
CA LYS A 113 -0.67 -17.47 -2.72
C LYS A 113 -1.29 -16.77 -1.50
N HIS A 114 -1.17 -15.45 -1.42
CA HIS A 114 -1.78 -14.62 -0.38
C HIS A 114 -3.03 -13.86 -0.86
N VAL A 115 -3.49 -14.11 -2.09
CA VAL A 115 -4.83 -13.72 -2.52
C VAL A 115 -5.78 -14.81 -2.05
N ALA A 116 -6.46 -14.58 -0.92
CA ALA A 116 -7.70 -15.29 -0.63
C ALA A 116 -8.68 -15.07 -1.80
N PRO A 117 -9.55 -16.03 -2.14
CA PRO A 117 -10.42 -15.92 -3.30
C PRO A 117 -11.25 -14.64 -3.15
N THR A 118 -10.93 -13.65 -3.99
CA THR A 118 -11.46 -12.28 -3.96
C THR A 118 -11.00 -11.42 -2.77
N VAL A 119 -9.71 -11.09 -2.67
CA VAL A 119 -9.22 -10.06 -1.73
C VAL A 119 -8.24 -9.11 -2.43
N GLN A 120 -8.64 -7.85 -2.58
CA GLN A 120 -7.81 -6.75 -3.05
C GLN A 120 -6.72 -6.45 -2.02
N GLN A 121 -5.46 -6.73 -2.37
CA GLN A 121 -4.32 -6.18 -1.65
C GLN A 121 -4.26 -4.67 -1.91
N HIS A 122 -4.68 -3.89 -0.91
CA HIS A 122 -4.63 -2.44 -1.00
C HIS A 122 -3.26 -1.96 -0.55
N VAL A 123 -2.34 -1.74 -1.49
CA VAL A 123 -1.13 -0.96 -1.23
C VAL A 123 -1.46 0.51 -1.42
N ILE A 124 -1.38 1.29 -0.33
CA ILE A 124 -1.49 2.75 -0.41
C ILE A 124 -0.08 3.33 -0.38
N ALA A 125 0.37 3.77 -1.55
CA ALA A 125 1.32 4.87 -1.66
C ALA A 125 0.54 6.19 -1.68
#